data_AF-A0A5B0G2K7-F1
#
_entry.id   AF-A0A5B0G2K7-F1
#
_cell.length_a   1.000
_cell.length_b   1.000
_cell.length_c   1.000
_cell.angle_alpha   90.00
_cell.angle_beta   90.00
_cell.angle_gamma   90.00
#
_symmetry.space_group_name_H-M   'P 1'
#
loop_
_entity.id
_entity.type
_entity.pdbx_description
1 polymer ?
#
loop_
_entity_poly.entity_id
_entity_poly.type
_entity_poly.pdbx_seq_one_letter_code
_entity_poly.pdbx_strand_id
1 'polypeptide(L)'
;MRPIQFVRGIAGLVGTALLLSGCVSQQKYDTLQDEYNQLNQSLSSEVAQQKVHIERLQGAIKVNVNSELLFPSGGWEMPPEAAQTIAKMAPILAPMQQTKLLINGYTDSTPIGPELRAKGVENNQQLSLKRAQTVANFLISQGVKPNLVSAEGFGETNPVASNDTPEGRAQNRRVEITIAGSGT
;
A
#
# COMPACT_ATOMS: atom_id res chain seq x y z
N MET A 1 70.39 4.85 -9.62
CA MET A 1 70.54 3.88 -8.50
C MET A 1 69.39 2.89 -8.57
N ARG A 2 69.67 1.58 -8.56
CA ARG A 2 68.68 0.50 -8.77
C ARG A 2 67.89 0.22 -7.48
N PRO A 3 66.58 -0.06 -7.50
CA PRO A 3 65.91 -0.69 -6.37
C PRO A 3 65.92 -2.23 -6.51
N ILE A 4 66.24 -2.90 -5.41
CA ILE A 4 66.19 -4.36 -5.20
C ILE A 4 64.95 -4.65 -4.34
N GLN A 5 64.16 -5.65 -4.73
CA GLN A 5 63.05 -6.23 -3.94
C GLN A 5 63.57 -7.19 -2.85
N PHE A 6 62.80 -7.42 -1.77
CA PHE A 6 62.33 -8.75 -1.27
C PHE A 6 61.69 -8.58 0.16
N VAL A 7 60.35 -8.69 0.33
CA VAL A 7 59.47 -9.80 0.81
C VAL A 7 59.56 -10.22 2.30
N ARG A 8 58.36 -10.45 2.90
CA ARG A 8 57.92 -11.25 4.09
C ARG A 8 57.49 -10.39 5.31
N GLY A 9 56.36 -10.59 6.01
CA GLY A 9 55.23 -11.52 5.93
C GLY A 9 54.47 -11.58 7.28
N ILE A 10 53.12 -11.68 7.20
CA ILE A 10 52.14 -12.37 8.09
C ILE A 10 51.80 -11.84 9.50
N ALA A 11 50.49 -11.56 9.70
CA ALA A 11 49.57 -12.02 10.78
C ALA A 11 48.50 -10.92 10.99
N GLY A 12 47.19 -11.08 10.74
CA GLY A 12 46.32 -12.22 11.00
C GLY A 12 45.47 -11.92 12.24
N LEU A 13 44.32 -11.26 12.09
CA LEU A 13 43.21 -11.36 13.04
C LEU A 13 41.88 -11.13 12.31
N VAL A 14 41.16 -12.24 12.19
CA VAL A 14 39.81 -12.39 11.67
C VAL A 14 38.86 -11.72 12.66
N GLY A 15 38.20 -10.65 12.21
CA GLY A 15 37.04 -10.07 12.88
C GLY A 15 35.83 -10.18 11.95
N THR A 16 35.31 -11.39 11.77
CA THR A 16 34.02 -11.62 11.10
C THR A 16 32.91 -10.98 11.93
N ALA A 17 32.59 -9.72 11.63
CA ALA A 17 31.28 -9.17 11.92
C ALA A 17 30.30 -9.72 10.86
N LEU A 18 29.83 -10.94 11.08
CA LEU A 18 28.64 -11.49 10.43
C LEU A 18 27.44 -10.71 10.97
N LEU A 19 27.18 -9.53 10.41
CA LEU A 19 25.88 -8.89 10.51
C LEU A 19 24.98 -9.59 9.48
N LEU A 20 24.37 -10.69 9.91
CA LEU A 20 23.25 -11.34 9.21
C LEU A 20 22.01 -10.46 9.37
N SER A 21 22.01 -9.30 8.73
CA SER A 21 20.81 -8.49 8.53
C SER A 21 20.37 -8.73 7.09
N GLY A 22 19.18 -9.33 6.91
CA GLY A 22 18.69 -9.82 5.62
C GLY A 22 18.93 -8.85 4.47
N CYS A 23 19.82 -9.22 3.55
CA CYS A 23 20.17 -8.38 2.41
C CYS A 23 19.05 -8.44 1.36
N VAL A 24 18.07 -7.54 1.49
CA VAL A 24 17.44 -7.02 0.26
C VAL A 24 18.57 -6.37 -0.55
N SER A 25 18.73 -6.73 -1.82
CA SER A 25 19.82 -6.18 -2.63
C SER A 25 19.68 -4.67 -2.79
N GLN A 26 20.79 -3.93 -2.84
CA GLN A 26 20.81 -2.46 -2.96
C GLN A 26 19.92 -1.97 -4.12
N GLN A 27 20.01 -2.62 -5.28
CA GLN A 27 19.19 -2.31 -6.45
C GLN A 27 17.67 -2.43 -6.18
N LYS A 28 17.24 -3.41 -5.36
CA LYS A 28 15.83 -3.57 -4.99
C LYS A 28 15.38 -2.46 -4.04
N TYR A 29 16.23 -2.06 -3.12
CA TYR A 29 15.97 -0.93 -2.23
C TYR A 29 15.78 0.36 -3.03
N ASP A 30 16.70 0.63 -3.98
CA ASP A 30 16.66 1.84 -4.81
C ASP A 30 15.41 1.87 -5.70
N THR A 31 15.05 0.73 -6.31
CA THR A 31 13.82 0.62 -7.11
C THR A 31 12.56 0.92 -6.28
N LEU A 32 12.45 0.32 -5.09
CA LEU A 32 11.32 0.57 -4.18
C LEU A 32 11.29 2.03 -3.71
N GLN A 33 12.46 2.66 -3.57
CA GLN A 33 12.57 4.07 -3.21
C GLN A 33 12.08 4.99 -4.34
N ASP A 34 12.44 4.68 -5.58
CA ASP A 34 11.98 5.43 -6.75
C ASP A 34 10.46 5.32 -6.92
N GLU A 35 9.90 4.11 -6.74
CA GLU A 35 8.45 3.87 -6.78
C GLU A 35 7.72 4.65 -5.67
N TYR A 36 8.26 4.62 -4.45
CA TYR A 36 7.74 5.42 -3.33
C TYR A 36 7.74 6.92 -3.67
N ASN A 37 8.81 7.43 -4.27
CA ASN A 37 8.91 8.82 -4.68
C ASN A 37 7.89 9.16 -5.79
N GLN A 38 7.73 8.29 -6.78
CA GLN A 38 6.76 8.46 -7.87
C GLN A 38 5.32 8.45 -7.36
N LEU A 39 4.98 7.57 -6.43
CA LEU A 39 3.65 7.55 -5.80
C LEU A 39 3.38 8.85 -5.03
N ASN A 40 4.34 9.32 -4.24
CA ASN A 40 4.22 10.60 -3.52
C ASN A 40 4.07 11.78 -4.47
N GLN A 41 4.78 11.78 -5.60
CA GLN A 41 4.66 12.83 -6.61
C GLN A 41 3.29 12.80 -7.31
N SER A 42 2.84 11.61 -7.72
CA SER A 42 1.58 11.40 -8.44
C SER A 42 0.35 11.74 -7.59
N LEU A 43 0.41 11.44 -6.30
CA LEU A 43 -0.68 11.66 -5.33
C LEU A 43 -0.45 12.88 -4.43
N SER A 44 0.46 13.79 -4.82
CA SER A 44 0.89 14.92 -3.98
C SER A 44 -0.26 15.79 -3.49
N SER A 45 -1.28 16.04 -4.34
CA SER A 45 -2.48 16.80 -3.96
C SER A 45 -3.32 16.10 -2.88
N GLU A 46 -3.49 14.79 -2.98
CA GLU A 46 -4.27 13.98 -2.05
C GLU A 46 -3.52 13.75 -0.74
N VAL A 47 -2.19 13.61 -0.80
CA VAL A 47 -1.29 13.56 0.36
C VAL A 47 -1.32 14.89 1.12
N ALA A 48 -1.25 16.03 0.42
CA ALA A 48 -1.35 17.36 1.04
C ALA A 48 -2.71 17.59 1.72
N GLN A 49 -3.79 16.98 1.20
CA GLN A 49 -5.12 17.01 1.80
C GLN A 49 -5.34 15.97 2.91
N GLN A 50 -4.31 15.19 3.29
CA GLN A 50 -4.41 14.09 4.25
C GLN A 50 -5.43 13.00 3.87
N LYS A 51 -5.79 12.91 2.59
CA LYS A 51 -6.72 11.88 2.09
C LYS A 51 -6.00 10.62 1.62
N VAL A 52 -4.70 10.73 1.35
CA VAL A 52 -3.81 9.61 1.04
C VAL A 52 -2.60 9.67 1.97
N HIS A 53 -2.21 8.53 2.53
CA HIS A 53 -0.98 8.38 3.27
C HIS A 53 -0.16 7.24 2.67
N ILE A 54 1.13 7.46 2.43
CA ILE A 54 2.01 6.51 1.76
C ILE A 54 3.12 6.14 2.73
N GLU A 55 3.20 4.87 3.08
CA GLU A 55 4.19 4.32 3.99
C GLU A 55 5.08 3.33 3.26
N ARG A 56 6.37 3.38 3.57
CA ARG A 56 7.30 2.34 3.16
C ARG A 56 7.48 1.34 4.30
N LEU A 57 7.22 0.07 4.01
CA LEU A 57 7.45 -1.06 4.89
C LEU A 57 8.74 -1.77 4.47
N GLN A 58 9.19 -2.76 5.26
CA GLN A 58 10.35 -3.57 4.91
C GLN A 58 10.09 -4.35 3.62
N GLY A 59 10.59 -3.83 2.50
CA GLY A 59 10.40 -4.43 1.19
C GLY A 59 8.98 -4.33 0.64
N ALA A 60 8.18 -3.34 1.05
CA ALA A 60 6.84 -3.11 0.50
C ALA A 60 6.45 -1.62 0.60
N ILE A 61 5.47 -1.19 -0.19
CA ILE A 61 4.84 0.13 -0.06
C ILE A 61 3.37 -0.09 0.29
N LYS A 62 2.86 0.65 1.27
CA LYS A 62 1.46 0.65 1.66
C LYS A 62 0.88 2.03 1.42
N VAL A 63 -0.20 2.09 0.67
CA VAL A 63 -0.94 3.33 0.37
C VAL A 63 -2.29 3.25 1.08
N ASN A 64 -2.50 4.07 2.09
CA ASN A 64 -3.78 4.21 2.79
C ASN A 64 -4.57 5.32 2.10
N VAL A 65 -5.74 5.00 1.57
CA VAL A 65 -6.62 5.96 0.91
C VAL A 65 -7.91 6.11 1.73
N ASN A 66 -8.29 7.33 2.05
CA ASN A 66 -9.53 7.61 2.77
C ASN A 66 -10.75 7.16 1.94
N SER A 67 -11.69 6.45 2.56
CA SER A 67 -12.89 5.95 1.88
C SER A 67 -13.81 7.07 1.40
N GLU A 68 -13.82 8.26 2.01
CA GLU A 68 -14.65 9.39 1.54
C GLU A 68 -14.13 9.97 0.23
N LEU A 69 -12.82 9.87 -0.02
CA LEU A 69 -12.25 10.23 -1.32
C LEU A 69 -12.71 9.25 -2.40
N LEU A 70 -12.81 7.95 -2.06
CA LEU A 70 -13.15 6.90 -3.01
C LEU A 70 -14.66 6.67 -3.19
N PHE A 71 -15.43 6.88 -2.13
CA PHE A 71 -16.84 6.51 -2.00
C PHE A 71 -17.60 7.62 -1.26
N PRO A 72 -17.78 8.80 -1.87
CA PRO A 72 -18.40 9.95 -1.20
C PRO A 72 -19.85 9.71 -0.75
N SER A 73 -20.55 8.75 -1.37
CA SER A 73 -21.91 8.33 -0.96
C SER A 73 -21.93 7.47 0.31
N GLY A 74 -20.76 7.09 0.85
CA GLY A 74 -20.64 6.15 1.96
C GLY A 74 -20.81 4.68 1.58
N GLY A 75 -21.16 4.36 0.33
CA GLY A 75 -21.26 2.99 -0.18
C GLY A 75 -19.94 2.42 -0.69
N TRP A 76 -20.01 1.68 -1.79
CA TRP A 76 -18.87 1.11 -2.53
C TRP A 76 -18.86 1.52 -4.02
N GLU A 77 -19.74 2.44 -4.40
CA GLU A 77 -19.80 3.01 -5.74
C GLU A 77 -18.73 4.09 -5.85
N MET A 78 -17.78 3.89 -6.79
CA MET A 78 -16.65 4.80 -7.00
C MET A 78 -16.94 5.70 -8.21
N PRO A 79 -17.17 7.01 -8.01
CA PRO A 79 -17.43 7.93 -9.12
C PRO A 79 -16.18 8.15 -9.98
N PRO A 80 -16.32 8.65 -11.22
CA PRO A 80 -15.20 8.87 -12.13
C PRO A 80 -14.07 9.74 -11.54
N GLU A 81 -14.41 10.76 -10.77
CA GLU A 81 -13.44 11.66 -10.14
C GLU A 81 -12.59 10.93 -9.10
N ALA A 82 -13.21 10.05 -8.30
CA ALA A 82 -12.50 9.19 -7.35
C ALA A 82 -11.63 8.14 -8.06
N ALA A 83 -12.15 7.59 -9.17
CA ALA A 83 -11.44 6.63 -9.99
C ALA A 83 -10.14 7.22 -10.57
N GLN A 84 -10.10 8.54 -10.87
CA GLN A 84 -8.88 9.21 -11.31
C GLN A 84 -7.75 9.15 -10.27
N THR A 85 -8.06 9.26 -8.97
CA THR A 85 -7.04 9.11 -7.91
C THR A 85 -6.42 7.71 -7.94
N ILE A 86 -7.22 6.66 -8.10
CA ILE A 86 -6.69 5.29 -8.21
C ILE A 86 -5.96 5.09 -9.55
N ALA A 87 -6.43 5.71 -10.64
CA ALA A 87 -5.81 5.61 -11.95
C ALA A 87 -4.38 6.16 -11.98
N LYS A 88 -4.09 7.20 -11.18
CA LYS A 88 -2.74 7.75 -10.97
C LYS A 88 -1.75 6.72 -10.43
N MET A 89 -2.22 5.69 -9.74
CA MET A 89 -1.38 4.61 -9.21
C MET A 89 -1.11 3.53 -10.25
N ALA A 90 -2.08 3.23 -11.12
CA ALA A 90 -1.98 2.15 -12.11
C ALA A 90 -0.68 2.11 -12.94
N PRO A 91 -0.15 3.22 -13.49
CA PRO A 91 1.09 3.17 -14.27
C PRO A 91 2.34 2.88 -13.42
N ILE A 92 2.30 3.13 -12.11
CA ILE A 92 3.38 2.80 -11.18
C ILE A 92 3.27 1.33 -10.75
N LEU A 93 2.03 0.83 -10.60
CA LEU A 93 1.75 -0.55 -10.21
C LEU A 93 1.90 -1.57 -11.36
N ALA A 94 1.60 -1.17 -12.59
CA ALA A 94 1.59 -2.08 -13.74
C ALA A 94 2.98 -2.64 -14.09
N PRO A 95 4.11 -1.92 -13.98
CA PRO A 95 5.44 -2.49 -14.12
C PRO A 95 5.77 -3.54 -13.05
N MET A 96 5.13 -3.45 -11.87
CA MET A 96 5.33 -4.34 -10.72
C MET A 96 4.58 -5.67 -10.83
N GLN A 97 4.27 -6.10 -12.06
CA GLN A 97 3.51 -7.32 -12.41
C GLN A 97 4.20 -8.66 -12.05
N GLN A 98 5.13 -8.65 -11.09
CA GLN A 98 5.74 -9.83 -10.48
C GLN A 98 5.39 -9.93 -8.98
N THR A 99 4.71 -8.93 -8.42
CA THR A 99 4.40 -8.88 -6.99
C THR A 99 2.90 -8.86 -6.73
N LYS A 100 2.50 -9.34 -5.55
CA LYS A 100 1.11 -9.33 -5.13
C LYS A 100 0.70 -7.93 -4.68
N LEU A 101 -0.44 -7.49 -5.17
CA LEU A 101 -1.16 -6.31 -4.73
C LEU A 101 -2.28 -6.75 -3.78
N LEU A 102 -2.18 -6.35 -2.52
CA LEU A 102 -3.18 -6.63 -1.49
C LEU A 102 -4.01 -5.38 -1.26
N ILE A 103 -5.32 -5.50 -1.41
CA ILE A 103 -6.27 -4.40 -1.24
C ILE A 103 -7.19 -4.74 -0.07
N ASN A 104 -7.02 -4.03 1.03
CA ASN A 104 -7.72 -4.29 2.28
C ASN A 104 -8.68 -3.14 2.57
N GLY A 105 -9.97 -3.45 2.72
CA GLY A 105 -10.98 -2.47 3.10
C GLY A 105 -11.20 -2.46 4.60
N TYR A 106 -11.40 -1.26 5.16
CA TYR A 106 -11.76 -1.05 6.56
C TYR A 106 -12.90 -0.03 6.69
N THR A 107 -13.64 -0.13 7.77
CA THR A 107 -14.68 0.81 8.18
C THR A 107 -14.35 1.38 9.56
N ASP A 108 -15.11 2.39 9.98
CA ASP A 108 -15.26 2.67 11.41
C ASP A 108 -16.22 1.65 12.05
N SER A 109 -16.49 1.82 13.35
CA SER A 109 -17.45 0.99 14.10
C SER A 109 -18.91 1.43 13.96
N THR A 110 -19.24 2.34 13.04
CA THR A 110 -20.62 2.78 12.87
C THR A 110 -21.42 1.65 12.25
N PRO A 111 -22.59 1.26 12.82
CA PRO A 111 -23.43 0.26 12.21
C PRO A 111 -23.90 0.67 10.81
N ILE A 112 -24.03 -0.31 9.92
CA ILE A 112 -24.52 -0.07 8.56
C ILE A 112 -25.90 0.60 8.57
N GLY A 113 -26.09 1.64 7.76
CA GLY A 113 -27.36 2.36 7.64
C GLY A 113 -28.43 1.60 6.83
N PRO A 114 -29.72 1.99 6.92
CA PRO A 114 -30.82 1.33 6.23
C PRO A 114 -30.66 1.31 4.69
N GLU A 115 -30.10 2.36 4.10
CA GLU A 115 -29.88 2.44 2.65
C GLU A 115 -28.94 1.35 2.13
N LEU A 116 -27.82 1.11 2.84
CA LEU A 116 -26.87 0.06 2.49
C LEU A 116 -27.44 -1.33 2.79
N ARG A 117 -28.20 -1.49 3.88
CA ARG A 117 -28.92 -2.75 4.16
C ARG A 117 -29.94 -3.09 3.07
N ALA A 118 -30.67 -2.11 2.54
CA ALA A 118 -31.59 -2.31 1.42
C ALA A 118 -30.87 -2.76 0.14
N LYS A 119 -29.58 -2.40 0.00
CA LYS A 119 -28.70 -2.90 -1.08
C LYS A 119 -27.98 -4.22 -0.73
N GLY A 120 -28.38 -4.91 0.34
CA GLY A 120 -27.85 -6.21 0.75
C GLY A 120 -26.51 -6.17 1.47
N VAL A 121 -26.14 -5.03 2.09
CA VAL A 121 -24.97 -4.94 2.97
C VAL A 121 -25.43 -5.06 4.41
N GLU A 122 -25.13 -6.20 5.04
CA GLU A 122 -25.61 -6.53 6.38
C GLU A 122 -24.70 -5.98 7.48
N ASN A 123 -23.39 -5.93 7.23
CA ASN A 123 -22.38 -5.56 8.21
C ASN A 123 -21.16 -4.85 7.59
N ASN A 124 -20.30 -4.33 8.46
CA ASN A 124 -19.07 -3.61 8.09
C ASN A 124 -18.06 -4.47 7.31
N GLN A 125 -18.02 -5.78 7.56
CA GLN A 125 -17.17 -6.70 6.81
C GLN A 125 -17.58 -6.79 5.34
N GLN A 126 -18.88 -6.87 5.06
CA GLN A 126 -19.39 -6.88 3.68
C GLN A 126 -19.14 -5.53 2.98
N LEU A 127 -19.35 -4.41 3.67
CA LEU A 127 -19.09 -3.08 3.09
C LEU A 127 -17.63 -2.90 2.71
N SER A 128 -16.73 -3.20 3.64
CA SER A 128 -15.28 -3.10 3.41
C SER A 128 -14.80 -4.02 2.29
N LEU A 129 -15.31 -5.26 2.22
CA LEU A 129 -14.98 -6.19 1.13
C LEU A 129 -15.42 -5.64 -0.22
N LYS A 130 -16.66 -5.14 -0.32
CA LYS A 130 -17.17 -4.53 -1.56
C LYS A 130 -16.31 -3.35 -2.01
N ARG A 131 -15.90 -2.48 -1.07
CA ARG A 131 -14.99 -1.35 -1.37
C ARG A 131 -13.64 -1.84 -1.89
N ALA A 132 -13.02 -2.82 -1.23
CA ALA A 132 -11.76 -3.41 -1.67
C ALA A 132 -11.88 -4.03 -3.07
N GLN A 133 -12.96 -4.76 -3.33
CA GLN A 133 -13.26 -5.34 -4.65
C GLN A 133 -13.48 -4.27 -5.73
N THR A 134 -14.16 -3.16 -5.42
CA THR A 134 -14.32 -2.04 -6.37
C THR A 134 -12.96 -1.49 -6.81
N VAL A 135 -12.05 -1.24 -5.86
CA VAL A 135 -10.70 -0.75 -6.16
C VAL A 135 -9.89 -1.80 -6.94
N ALA A 136 -9.97 -3.07 -6.54
CA ALA A 136 -9.31 -4.18 -7.23
C ALA A 136 -9.75 -4.29 -8.69
N ASN A 137 -11.05 -4.34 -8.93
CA ASN A 137 -11.63 -4.43 -10.28
C ASN A 137 -11.25 -3.23 -11.13
N PHE A 138 -11.22 -2.04 -10.53
CA PHE A 138 -10.77 -0.84 -11.23
C PHE A 138 -9.30 -0.94 -11.64
N LEU A 139 -8.39 -1.30 -10.73
CA LEU A 139 -6.97 -1.47 -11.07
C LEU A 139 -6.75 -2.56 -12.13
N ILE A 140 -7.51 -3.65 -12.08
CA ILE A 140 -7.51 -4.68 -13.13
C ILE A 140 -7.92 -4.08 -14.48
N SER A 141 -8.98 -3.26 -14.50
CA SER A 141 -9.41 -2.57 -15.73
C SER A 141 -8.36 -1.59 -16.27
N GLN A 142 -7.44 -1.12 -15.43
CA GLN A 142 -6.31 -0.26 -15.80
C GLN A 142 -5.07 -1.07 -16.22
N GLY A 143 -5.16 -2.40 -16.32
CA GLY A 143 -4.08 -3.26 -16.83
C GLY A 143 -3.25 -3.96 -15.76
N VAL A 144 -3.61 -3.87 -14.47
CA VAL A 144 -3.00 -4.72 -13.43
C VAL A 144 -3.46 -6.17 -13.64
N LYS A 145 -2.52 -7.12 -13.61
CA LYS A 145 -2.83 -8.54 -13.84
C LYS A 145 -3.77 -9.10 -12.75
N PRO A 146 -4.91 -9.71 -13.10
CA PRO A 146 -5.87 -10.23 -12.11
C PRO A 146 -5.28 -11.22 -11.10
N ASN A 147 -4.36 -12.09 -11.54
CA ASN A 147 -3.73 -13.11 -10.68
C ASN A 147 -2.77 -12.53 -9.63
N LEU A 148 -2.51 -11.22 -9.66
CA LEU A 148 -1.67 -10.52 -8.71
C LEU A 148 -2.49 -9.69 -7.72
N VAL A 149 -3.79 -9.52 -7.94
CA VAL A 149 -4.64 -8.67 -7.09
C VAL A 149 -5.43 -9.54 -6.14
N SER A 150 -5.35 -9.22 -4.84
CA SER A 150 -6.19 -9.80 -3.80
C SER A 150 -6.98 -8.70 -3.11
N ALA A 151 -8.26 -8.96 -2.81
CA ALA A 151 -9.14 -8.02 -2.12
C ALA A 151 -9.75 -8.67 -0.88
N GLU A 152 -9.64 -8.01 0.26
CA GLU A 152 -10.16 -8.50 1.55
C GLU A 152 -10.89 -7.37 2.31
N GLY A 153 -11.94 -7.73 3.05
CA GLY A 153 -12.70 -6.82 3.90
C GLY A 153 -12.51 -7.15 5.37
N PHE A 154 -11.96 -6.19 6.12
CA PHE A 154 -11.68 -6.33 7.56
C PHE A 154 -12.75 -5.71 8.45
N GLY A 155 -13.75 -5.04 7.87
CA GLY A 155 -14.76 -4.31 8.61
C GLY A 155 -14.16 -3.29 9.56
N GLU A 156 -14.64 -3.27 10.78
CA GLU A 156 -14.21 -2.34 11.85
C GLU A 156 -13.00 -2.84 12.66
N THR A 157 -12.42 -3.99 12.28
CA THR A 157 -11.23 -4.53 12.95
C THR A 157 -10.00 -3.68 12.64
N ASN A 158 -8.98 -3.76 13.50
CA ASN A 158 -7.72 -3.02 13.34
C ASN A 158 -7.91 -1.50 13.14
N PRO A 159 -8.58 -0.80 14.07
CA PRO A 159 -8.71 0.65 14.01
C PRO A 159 -7.33 1.30 14.13
N VAL A 160 -7.09 2.33 13.31
CA VAL A 160 -5.86 3.14 13.33
C VAL A 160 -6.04 4.41 14.17
N ALA A 161 -7.28 4.72 14.57
CA ALA A 161 -7.63 5.84 15.41
C ALA A 161 -8.87 5.53 16.27
N SER A 162 -9.19 6.40 17.24
CA SER A 162 -10.38 6.25 18.07
C SER A 162 -11.66 6.30 17.22
N ASN A 163 -12.62 5.42 17.48
CA ASN A 163 -13.95 5.49 16.87
C ASN A 163 -14.89 6.48 17.58
N ASP A 164 -14.46 7.07 18.70
CA ASP A 164 -15.27 7.98 19.50
C ASP A 164 -15.34 9.37 18.86
N THR A 165 -14.33 9.77 18.10
CA THR A 165 -14.27 11.08 17.43
C THR A 165 -14.62 11.00 15.94
N PRO A 166 -15.27 12.01 15.36
CA PRO A 166 -15.49 12.09 13.91
C PRO A 166 -14.21 11.93 13.09
N GLU A 167 -13.12 12.56 13.55
CA GLU A 167 -11.81 12.55 12.91
C GLU A 167 -11.20 11.14 12.92
N GLY A 168 -11.25 10.45 14.05
CA GLY A 168 -10.72 9.10 14.15
C GLY A 168 -11.56 8.08 13.36
N ARG A 169 -12.89 8.23 13.33
CA ARG A 169 -13.73 7.44 12.42
C ARG A 169 -13.37 7.67 10.95
N ALA A 170 -13.11 8.92 10.55
CA ALA A 170 -12.68 9.22 9.18
C ALA A 170 -11.35 8.54 8.82
N GLN A 171 -10.41 8.43 9.77
CA GLN A 171 -9.15 7.71 9.57
C GLN A 171 -9.36 6.18 9.48
N ASN A 172 -10.30 5.63 10.25
CA ASN A 172 -10.62 4.20 10.22
C ASN A 172 -11.31 3.77 8.91
N ARG A 173 -12.13 4.65 8.32
CA ARG A 173 -12.75 4.45 7.00
C ARG A 173 -11.71 4.58 5.89
N ARG A 174 -11.01 3.50 5.55
CA ARG A 174 -9.90 3.50 4.58
C ARG A 174 -9.84 2.25 3.72
N VAL A 175 -9.18 2.37 2.57
CA VAL A 175 -8.69 1.24 1.77
C VAL A 175 -7.17 1.28 1.79
N GLU A 176 -6.55 0.19 2.22
CA GLU A 176 -5.10 0.01 2.20
C GLU A 176 -4.70 -0.78 0.96
N ILE A 177 -3.80 -0.24 0.17
CA ILE A 177 -3.23 -0.88 -1.02
C ILE A 177 -1.77 -1.19 -0.69
N THR A 178 -1.47 -2.45 -0.40
CA THR A 178 -0.12 -2.92 -0.11
C THR A 178 0.48 -3.59 -1.33
N ILE A 179 1.65 -3.11 -1.69
CA ILE A 179 2.43 -3.57 -2.82
C ILE A 179 3.64 -4.26 -2.23
N ALA A 180 3.68 -5.60 -2.30
CA ALA A 180 4.90 -6.30 -1.96
C ALA A 180 5.99 -5.83 -2.92
N GLY A 181 7.13 -5.42 -2.40
CA GLY A 181 8.34 -5.26 -3.20
C GLY A 181 8.82 -6.64 -3.64
N SER A 182 9.62 -6.68 -4.70
CA SER A 182 10.11 -7.89 -5.40
C SER A 182 11.12 -8.72 -4.57
N GLY A 183 10.88 -8.86 -3.26
CA GLY A 183 11.84 -9.27 -2.24
C GLY A 183 11.63 -10.65 -1.61
N THR A 184 10.62 -11.42 -2.00
CA THR A 184 10.40 -12.80 -1.52
C THR A 184 10.57 -13.82 -2.62
#